data_AF-A0A970V0W4-F1
#
_entry.id   AF-A0A970V0W4-F1
#
_cell.length_a   1.000
_cell.length_b   1.000
_cell.length_c   1.000
_cell.angle_alpha   90.00
_cell.angle_beta   90.00
_cell.angle_gamma   90.00
#
_symmetry.space_group_name_H-M   'P 1'
#
loop_
_entity.id
_entity.type
_entity.pdbx_description
1 polymer ?
#
loop_
_entity_poly.entity_id
_entity_poly.type
_entity_poly.pdbx_seq_one_letter_code
_entity_poly.pdbx_strand_id
1 'polypeptide(L)'
;MRNQVWEELSRFRAPEQGVFGYRARQGLGASLAASCDAALILYSTGGLEGYDLAAWAGYLNSFQDAATGWFQDDGSAWVTPLRVQPWLFGLVLRALNALHAQPAFRASFLKVWDTPEKMRDWICAGRDFMHLAIIWFGSARGRYPFDDFEATFFQALSECREHFIPDRVAFQQVRAQHPPAAAQMILKDAFHNLFAWYAAGREVPELPLYIDWVLHEQDENGLFFQEGTRAPVYSHMDGMQMVVEFSQRTDYRGGDCCQAVERGLEAVLAASNSEFFWRTGRVHSLLASCETVAQAARLLRGHPLAEGPWRCVWDLRMWHLGETHFLG
;
A
#
# COMPACT_ATOMS: atom_id res chain seq x y z
N MET A 1 21.61 -8.55 1.63
CA MET A 1 20.25 -8.05 1.92
C MET A 1 19.27 -9.14 2.36
N ARG A 2 18.90 -10.15 1.55
CA ARG A 2 17.86 -11.14 1.93
C ARG A 2 18.05 -11.81 3.30
N ASN A 3 19.23 -12.39 3.57
CA ASN A 3 19.50 -13.00 4.88
C ASN A 3 19.37 -12.01 6.04
N GLN A 4 19.85 -10.78 5.85
CA GLN A 4 19.76 -9.73 6.87
C GLN A 4 18.31 -9.28 7.11
N VAL A 5 17.48 -9.23 6.05
CA VAL A 5 16.04 -8.98 6.16
C VAL A 5 15.38 -10.08 7.01
N TRP A 6 15.72 -11.34 6.79
CA TRP A 6 15.15 -12.46 7.56
C TRP A 6 15.62 -12.47 9.02
N GLU A 7 16.90 -12.19 9.26
CA GLU A 7 17.45 -12.03 10.61
C GLU A 7 16.73 -10.91 11.37
N GLU A 8 16.47 -9.78 10.73
CA GLU A 8 15.74 -8.67 11.36
C GLU A 8 14.27 -8.98 11.56
N LEU A 9 13.62 -9.58 10.57
CA LEU A 9 12.23 -10.00 10.68
C LEU A 9 12.02 -10.93 11.88
N SER A 10 13.01 -11.77 12.21
CA SER A 10 12.96 -12.67 13.36
C SER A 10 12.83 -11.94 14.70
N ARG A 11 13.32 -10.69 14.80
CA ARG A 11 13.25 -9.87 16.02
C ARG A 11 11.84 -9.36 16.33
N PHE A 12 10.96 -9.37 15.33
CA PHE A 12 9.56 -8.96 15.46
C PHE A 12 8.63 -10.14 15.77
N ARG A 13 9.13 -11.37 15.83
CA ARG A 13 8.29 -12.53 16.16
C ARG A 13 7.65 -12.37 17.55
N ALA A 14 6.38 -12.74 17.64
CA ALA A 14 5.61 -12.87 18.86
C ALA A 14 5.45 -14.37 19.19
N PRO A 15 6.41 -15.01 19.88
CA PRO A 15 6.38 -16.46 20.13
C PRO A 15 5.13 -16.89 20.91
N GLU A 16 4.52 -16.00 21.69
CA GLU A 16 3.26 -16.21 22.40
C GLU A 16 2.05 -16.45 21.47
N GLN A 17 2.12 -16.04 20.20
CA GLN A 17 1.10 -16.27 19.17
C GLN A 17 1.55 -17.34 18.15
N GLY A 18 2.53 -18.16 18.51
CA GLY A 18 3.09 -19.19 17.65
C GLY A 18 4.00 -18.63 16.55
N VAL A 19 4.16 -19.40 15.47
CA VAL A 19 5.11 -19.10 14.37
C VAL A 19 4.65 -18.01 13.40
N PHE A 20 3.37 -17.63 13.44
CA PHE A 20 2.75 -16.69 12.50
C PHE A 20 2.48 -15.30 13.08
N GLY A 21 2.62 -15.15 14.40
CA GLY A 21 2.43 -13.89 15.09
C GLY A 21 3.66 -12.99 15.02
N TYR A 22 3.46 -11.74 14.61
CA TYR A 22 4.49 -10.71 14.58
C TYR A 22 4.03 -9.42 15.27
N ARG A 23 4.99 -8.64 15.74
CA ARG A 23 4.81 -7.38 16.48
C ARG A 23 5.16 -6.21 15.59
N ALA A 24 4.39 -5.13 15.69
CA ALA A 24 4.69 -3.92 14.94
C ALA A 24 6.03 -3.29 15.32
N ARG A 25 6.45 -3.43 16.59
CA ARG A 25 7.76 -3.06 17.14
C ARG A 25 8.12 -3.93 18.33
N GLN A 26 9.39 -3.96 18.72
CA GLN A 26 9.83 -4.60 19.96
C GLN A 26 9.09 -4.03 21.17
N GLY A 27 8.69 -4.90 22.09
CA GLY A 27 7.96 -4.53 23.32
C GLY A 27 6.46 -4.27 23.15
N LEU A 28 5.89 -4.37 21.95
CA LEU A 28 4.43 -4.43 21.76
C LEU A 28 3.91 -5.87 21.70
N GLY A 29 2.60 -6.03 21.84
CA GLY A 29 1.91 -7.28 21.52
C GLY A 29 1.97 -7.60 20.03
N ALA A 30 1.67 -8.86 19.70
CA ALA A 30 1.43 -9.27 18.33
C ALA A 30 0.29 -8.45 17.71
N SER A 31 0.30 -8.26 16.39
CA SER A 31 -0.82 -7.63 15.70
C SER A 31 -1.05 -8.27 14.34
N LEU A 32 -2.29 -8.20 13.85
CA LEU A 32 -2.65 -8.72 12.54
C LEU A 32 -1.84 -8.01 11.44
N ALA A 33 -1.80 -6.67 11.47
CA ALA A 33 -1.08 -5.88 10.48
C ALA A 33 0.41 -6.27 10.41
N ALA A 34 1.08 -6.41 11.56
CA ALA A 34 2.48 -6.83 11.59
C ALA A 34 2.70 -8.26 11.06
N SER A 35 1.74 -9.15 11.30
CA SER A 35 1.78 -10.52 10.79
C SER A 35 1.57 -10.58 9.28
N CYS A 36 0.73 -9.70 8.72
CA CYS A 36 0.61 -9.50 7.28
C CYS A 36 1.91 -8.93 6.70
N ASP A 37 2.51 -7.91 7.32
CA ASP A 37 3.77 -7.32 6.87
C ASP A 37 4.88 -8.37 6.79
N ALA A 38 4.95 -9.26 7.77
CA ALA A 38 5.90 -10.36 7.79
C ALA A 38 5.69 -11.34 6.61
N ALA A 39 4.45 -11.75 6.34
CA ALA A 39 4.12 -12.61 5.20
C ALA A 39 4.51 -11.93 3.87
N LEU A 40 4.24 -10.63 3.74
CA LEU A 40 4.58 -9.83 2.56
C LEU A 40 6.09 -9.67 2.39
N ILE A 41 6.85 -9.40 3.46
CA ILE A 41 8.32 -9.34 3.42
C ILE A 41 8.90 -10.69 2.96
N LEU A 42 8.40 -11.80 3.49
CA LEU A 42 8.85 -13.14 3.08
C LEU A 42 8.46 -13.43 1.63
N TYR A 43 7.28 -13.01 1.19
CA TYR A 43 6.89 -13.12 -0.22
C TYR A 43 7.83 -12.34 -1.13
N SER A 44 8.11 -11.06 -0.83
CA SER A 44 8.99 -10.19 -1.61
C SER A 44 10.41 -10.75 -1.71
N THR A 45 10.87 -11.44 -0.67
CA THR A 45 12.24 -11.99 -0.58
C THR A 45 12.37 -13.46 -0.97
N GLY A 46 11.26 -14.16 -1.24
CA GLY A 46 11.22 -15.60 -1.51
C GLY A 46 11.39 -16.50 -0.28
N GLY A 47 11.16 -15.98 0.93
CA GLY A 47 11.34 -16.69 2.20
C GLY A 47 10.12 -17.48 2.70
N LEU A 48 9.04 -17.59 1.92
CA LEU A 48 7.82 -18.31 2.33
C LEU A 48 7.97 -19.84 2.34
N GLU A 49 8.93 -20.41 1.62
CA GLU A 49 9.09 -21.87 1.45
C GLU A 49 9.27 -22.66 2.75
N GLY A 50 9.71 -22.00 3.83
CA GLY A 50 9.89 -22.62 5.15
C GLY A 50 8.66 -22.64 6.05
N TYR A 51 7.50 -22.18 5.59
CA TYR A 51 6.29 -22.05 6.41
C TYR A 51 5.14 -22.91 5.90
N ASP A 52 4.29 -23.36 6.83
CA ASP A 52 2.97 -23.89 6.49
C ASP A 52 2.05 -22.73 6.10
N LEU A 53 1.92 -22.50 4.79
CA LEU A 53 1.15 -21.39 4.23
C LEU A 53 -0.34 -21.49 4.56
N ALA A 54 -0.89 -22.71 4.60
CA ALA A 54 -2.30 -22.94 4.90
C ALA A 54 -2.59 -22.63 6.37
N ALA A 55 -1.71 -23.05 7.28
CA ALA A 55 -1.84 -22.72 8.70
C ALA A 55 -1.67 -21.22 8.97
N TRP A 56 -0.75 -20.54 8.27
CA TRP A 56 -0.61 -19.09 8.37
C TRP A 56 -1.86 -18.37 7.85
N ALA A 57 -2.38 -18.77 6.68
CA ALA A 57 -3.63 -18.22 6.16
C ALA A 57 -4.80 -18.45 7.14
N GLY A 58 -4.87 -19.61 7.80
CA GLY A 58 -5.82 -19.90 8.86
C GLY A 58 -5.70 -18.95 10.06
N TYR A 59 -4.46 -18.65 10.48
CA TYR A 59 -4.19 -17.65 11.51
C TYR A 59 -4.66 -16.24 11.09
N LEU A 60 -4.36 -15.78 9.86
CA LEU A 60 -4.85 -14.46 9.41
C LEU A 60 -6.39 -14.41 9.34
N ASN A 61 -7.01 -15.50 8.87
CA ASN A 61 -8.45 -15.61 8.75
C ASN A 61 -9.19 -15.72 10.11
N SER A 62 -8.51 -16.09 11.20
CA SER A 62 -9.16 -16.11 12.53
C SER A 62 -9.52 -14.73 13.05
N PHE A 63 -8.97 -13.67 12.46
CA PHE A 63 -9.30 -12.28 12.78
C PHE A 63 -10.47 -11.73 11.95
N GLN A 64 -11.03 -12.53 11.03
CA GLN A 64 -12.13 -12.10 10.19
C GLN A 64 -13.47 -12.31 10.89
N ASP A 65 -14.26 -11.24 10.98
CA ASP A 65 -15.64 -11.30 11.46
C ASP A 65 -16.54 -11.97 10.41
N ALA A 66 -17.23 -13.03 10.82
CA ALA A 66 -18.06 -13.83 9.92
C ALA A 66 -19.30 -13.10 9.39
N ALA A 67 -19.83 -12.13 10.13
CA ALA A 67 -21.05 -11.41 9.76
C ALA A 67 -20.79 -10.32 8.72
N THR A 68 -19.73 -9.54 8.93
CA THR A 68 -19.41 -8.36 8.12
C THR A 68 -18.31 -8.62 7.08
N GLY A 69 -17.44 -9.59 7.32
CA GLY A 69 -16.24 -9.86 6.54
C GLY A 69 -15.05 -8.96 6.89
N TRP A 70 -15.19 -8.05 7.86
CA TRP A 70 -14.09 -7.18 8.31
C TRP A 70 -13.04 -7.96 9.10
N PHE A 71 -11.79 -7.56 8.95
CA PHE A 71 -10.72 -8.00 9.85
C PHE A 71 -10.62 -7.07 11.05
N GLN A 72 -10.38 -7.66 12.23
CA GLN A 72 -10.15 -6.92 13.47
C GLN A 72 -8.70 -7.13 13.91
N ASP A 73 -7.96 -6.05 14.17
CA ASP A 73 -6.62 -6.14 14.75
C ASP A 73 -6.74 -5.89 16.26
N ASP A 74 -6.42 -6.89 17.06
CA ASP A 74 -6.60 -6.91 18.51
C ASP A 74 -5.39 -6.34 19.28
N GLY A 75 -4.27 -6.06 18.60
CA GLY A 75 -2.99 -5.81 19.26
C GLY A 75 -2.22 -4.57 18.84
N SER A 76 -2.71 -3.78 17.88
CA SER A 76 -2.02 -2.55 17.48
C SER A 76 -2.61 -1.29 18.13
N ALA A 77 -1.76 -0.49 18.78
CA ALA A 77 -2.11 0.86 19.26
C ALA A 77 -2.49 1.85 18.13
N TRP A 78 -2.42 1.40 16.88
CA TRP A 78 -2.74 2.15 15.67
C TRP A 78 -4.18 1.92 15.20
N VAL A 79 -4.82 0.85 15.68
CA VAL A 79 -6.17 0.46 15.27
C VAL A 79 -7.15 0.95 16.33
N THR A 80 -7.89 2.00 15.98
CA THR A 80 -8.95 2.51 16.83
C THR A 80 -10.14 1.53 16.77
N PRO A 81 -10.74 1.12 17.90
CA PRO A 81 -11.49 -0.14 17.98
C PRO A 81 -12.78 -0.29 17.14
N LEU A 82 -13.20 0.70 16.35
CA LEU A 82 -14.57 0.76 15.82
C LEU A 82 -14.73 1.44 14.45
N ARG A 83 -13.65 1.67 13.70
CA ARG A 83 -13.78 2.26 12.35
C ARG A 83 -13.63 1.21 11.27
N VAL A 84 -14.47 1.31 10.25
CA VAL A 84 -14.31 0.64 8.96
C VAL A 84 -12.88 0.90 8.47
N GLN A 85 -12.10 -0.17 8.21
CA GLN A 85 -10.69 -0.07 7.79
C GLN A 85 -10.45 -0.79 6.47
N PRO A 86 -10.82 -0.17 5.33
CA PRO A 86 -10.50 -0.71 4.01
C PRO A 86 -9.01 -0.96 3.81
N TRP A 87 -8.14 -0.11 4.37
CA TRP A 87 -6.69 -0.32 4.34
C TRP A 87 -6.24 -1.64 4.98
N LEU A 88 -6.80 -2.02 6.15
CA LEU A 88 -6.44 -3.26 6.84
C LEU A 88 -6.93 -4.46 6.03
N PHE A 89 -8.14 -4.39 5.49
CA PHE A 89 -8.65 -5.43 4.61
C PHE A 89 -7.75 -5.59 3.37
N GLY A 90 -7.34 -4.49 2.75
CA GLY A 90 -6.40 -4.51 1.62
C GLY A 90 -5.04 -5.12 1.97
N LEU A 91 -4.50 -4.82 3.15
CA LEU A 91 -3.26 -5.44 3.65
C LEU A 91 -3.41 -6.96 3.85
N VAL A 92 -4.48 -7.38 4.52
CA VAL A 92 -4.74 -8.82 4.76
C VAL A 92 -4.99 -9.56 3.46
N LEU A 93 -5.76 -8.97 2.53
CA LEU A 93 -6.03 -9.57 1.22
C LEU A 93 -4.72 -9.83 0.45
N ARG A 94 -3.81 -8.86 0.43
CA ARG A 94 -2.49 -9.04 -0.19
C ARG A 94 -1.68 -10.13 0.48
N ALA A 95 -1.68 -10.17 1.82
CA ALA A 95 -0.98 -11.23 2.57
C ALA A 95 -1.59 -12.61 2.28
N LEU A 96 -2.91 -12.75 2.23
CA LEU A 96 -3.59 -14.00 1.87
C LEU A 96 -3.25 -14.42 0.44
N ASN A 97 -3.23 -13.50 -0.52
CA ASN A 97 -2.81 -13.79 -1.89
C ASN A 97 -1.34 -14.23 -1.98
N ALA A 98 -0.45 -13.64 -1.18
CA ALA A 98 0.95 -14.10 -1.06
C ALA A 98 1.06 -15.52 -0.52
N LEU A 99 0.13 -15.92 0.36
CA LEU A 99 0.03 -17.26 0.95
C LEU A 99 -0.82 -18.22 0.10
N HIS A 100 -1.24 -17.82 -1.11
CA HIS A 100 -2.12 -18.59 -1.99
C HIS A 100 -3.48 -18.95 -1.38
N ALA A 101 -4.02 -18.05 -0.56
CA ALA A 101 -5.29 -18.19 0.14
C ALA A 101 -6.27 -17.05 -0.18
N GLN A 102 -7.49 -17.16 0.33
CA GLN A 102 -8.55 -16.16 0.25
C GLN A 102 -9.15 -15.90 1.64
N PRO A 103 -9.88 -14.78 1.82
CA PRO A 103 -10.64 -14.55 3.05
C PRO A 103 -11.60 -15.71 3.35
N ALA A 104 -11.73 -16.12 4.60
CA ALA A 104 -12.60 -17.24 4.99
C ALA A 104 -14.10 -16.90 4.87
N PHE A 105 -14.46 -15.64 5.07
CA PHE A 105 -15.82 -15.13 4.98
C PHE A 105 -15.95 -14.08 3.88
N ARG A 106 -17.18 -13.91 3.38
CA ARG A 106 -17.50 -12.92 2.34
C ARG A 106 -17.31 -11.50 2.84
N ALA A 107 -16.86 -10.61 1.97
CA ALA A 107 -16.69 -9.19 2.23
C ALA A 107 -18.04 -8.44 2.16
N SER A 108 -19.01 -8.80 3.01
CA SER A 108 -20.37 -8.23 3.02
C SER A 108 -20.37 -6.70 3.17
N PHE A 109 -19.33 -6.13 3.78
CA PHE A 109 -19.15 -4.69 3.85
C PHE A 109 -19.05 -3.99 2.48
N LEU A 110 -18.68 -4.69 1.40
CA LEU A 110 -18.64 -4.12 0.05
C LEU A 110 -20.02 -3.66 -0.44
N LYS A 111 -21.11 -4.07 0.24
CA LYS A 111 -22.47 -3.52 0.06
C LYS A 111 -22.57 -2.02 0.35
N VAL A 112 -21.54 -1.39 0.91
CA VAL A 112 -21.47 0.08 0.97
C VAL A 112 -21.44 0.72 -0.42
N TRP A 113 -21.07 -0.02 -1.47
CA TRP A 113 -21.07 0.42 -2.87
C TRP A 113 -22.01 -0.42 -3.75
N ASP A 114 -23.10 -0.97 -3.22
CA ASP A 114 -24.06 -1.77 -4.02
C ASP A 114 -25.04 -0.92 -4.85
N THR A 115 -25.12 0.39 -4.61
CA THR A 115 -25.87 1.34 -5.46
C THR A 115 -25.04 2.57 -5.82
N PRO A 116 -25.36 3.26 -6.92
CA PRO A 116 -24.72 4.53 -7.30
C PRO A 116 -24.74 5.58 -6.19
N GLU A 117 -25.87 5.75 -5.50
CA GLU A 117 -26.05 6.75 -4.45
C GLU A 117 -25.15 6.46 -3.25
N LYS A 118 -25.11 5.21 -2.79
CA LYS A 118 -24.28 4.85 -1.63
C LYS A 118 -22.79 4.98 -1.93
N MET A 119 -22.35 4.61 -3.14
CA MET A 119 -20.97 4.83 -3.55
C MET A 119 -20.62 6.33 -3.54
N ARG A 120 -21.48 7.16 -4.14
CA ARG A 120 -21.28 8.62 -4.16
C ARG A 120 -21.23 9.18 -2.75
N ASP A 121 -22.21 8.84 -1.90
CA ASP A 121 -22.26 9.30 -0.51
C ASP A 121 -21.00 8.89 0.28
N TRP A 122 -20.48 7.68 0.03
CA TRP A 122 -19.24 7.21 0.64
C TRP A 122 -18.03 8.05 0.24
N ILE A 123 -17.86 8.28 -1.06
CA ILE A 123 -16.75 9.06 -1.62
C ILE A 123 -16.81 10.50 -1.09
N CYS A 124 -17.98 11.13 -1.17
CA CYS A 124 -18.16 12.53 -0.77
C CYS A 124 -18.12 12.75 0.75
N ALA A 125 -18.30 11.69 1.55
CA ALA A 125 -18.07 11.73 2.99
C ALA A 125 -16.59 11.65 3.37
N GLY A 126 -15.66 11.59 2.40
CA GLY A 126 -14.23 11.48 2.64
C GLY A 126 -13.81 10.23 3.39
N ARG A 127 -14.59 9.15 3.27
CA ARG A 127 -14.23 7.85 3.83
C ARG A 127 -13.18 7.21 2.93
N ASP A 128 -12.31 6.38 3.50
CA ASP A 128 -11.31 5.61 2.73
C ASP A 128 -12.01 4.84 1.60
N PHE A 129 -11.83 5.32 0.37
CA PHE A 129 -12.41 4.76 -0.84
C PHE A 129 -11.34 4.14 -1.74
N MET A 130 -10.07 4.52 -1.57
CA MET A 130 -8.98 4.08 -2.44
C MET A 130 -8.80 2.57 -2.36
N HIS A 131 -8.70 2.01 -1.15
CA HIS A 131 -8.51 0.57 -1.01
C HIS A 131 -9.72 -0.21 -1.55
N LEU A 132 -10.94 0.32 -1.34
CA LEU A 132 -12.15 -0.26 -1.92
C LEU A 132 -12.12 -0.22 -3.45
N ALA A 133 -11.71 0.92 -4.03
CA ALA A 133 -11.58 1.09 -5.47
C ALA A 133 -10.57 0.11 -6.05
N ILE A 134 -9.38 -0.04 -5.44
CA ILE A 134 -8.37 -1.00 -5.89
C ILE A 134 -8.89 -2.43 -5.78
N ILE A 135 -9.59 -2.79 -4.71
CA ILE A 135 -10.19 -4.13 -4.56
C ILE A 135 -11.21 -4.38 -5.68
N TRP A 136 -12.14 -3.44 -5.92
CA TRP A 136 -13.14 -3.55 -6.97
C TRP A 136 -12.49 -3.62 -8.36
N PHE A 137 -11.65 -2.66 -8.73
CA PHE A 137 -11.01 -2.64 -10.05
C PHE A 137 -9.95 -3.72 -10.26
N GLY A 138 -9.31 -4.18 -9.19
CA GLY A 138 -8.30 -5.25 -9.22
C GLY A 138 -8.89 -6.65 -9.31
N SER A 139 -10.08 -6.86 -8.71
CA SER A 139 -10.66 -8.20 -8.60
C SER A 139 -11.90 -8.43 -9.46
N ALA A 140 -12.70 -7.38 -9.67
CA ALA A 140 -14.03 -7.48 -10.25
C ALA A 140 -14.11 -6.85 -11.64
N ARG A 141 -13.00 -6.82 -12.39
CA ARG A 141 -12.97 -6.23 -13.76
C ARG A 141 -14.13 -6.79 -14.59
N GLY A 142 -15.07 -5.91 -14.93
CA GLY A 142 -16.28 -6.26 -15.72
C GLY A 142 -17.40 -6.96 -14.94
N ARG A 143 -17.34 -7.04 -13.60
CA ARG A 143 -18.36 -7.61 -12.72
C ARG A 143 -18.63 -6.71 -11.52
N TYR A 144 -19.17 -5.55 -11.83
CA TYR A 144 -19.52 -4.54 -10.84
C TYR A 144 -20.93 -4.74 -10.28
N PRO A 145 -21.24 -4.17 -9.11
CA PRO A 145 -22.58 -4.28 -8.51
C PRO A 145 -23.69 -3.62 -9.34
N PHE A 146 -23.33 -2.75 -10.29
CA PHE A 146 -24.26 -2.09 -11.21
C PHE A 146 -23.54 -1.70 -12.52
N ASP A 147 -24.29 -1.52 -13.60
CA ASP A 147 -23.78 -1.44 -14.98
C ASP A 147 -22.86 -0.24 -15.26
N ASP A 148 -23.11 0.91 -14.61
CA ASP A 148 -22.37 2.16 -14.79
C ASP A 148 -21.32 2.43 -13.70
N PHE A 149 -20.95 1.42 -12.90
CA PHE A 149 -20.04 1.53 -11.75
C PHE A 149 -18.80 2.38 -11.96
N GLU A 150 -18.02 2.11 -13.01
CA GLU A 150 -16.80 2.90 -13.25
C GLU A 150 -17.14 4.36 -13.55
N ALA A 151 -18.16 4.61 -14.36
CA ALA A 151 -18.60 5.95 -14.72
C ALA A 151 -19.09 6.71 -13.48
N THR A 152 -19.93 6.08 -12.65
CA THR A 152 -20.40 6.64 -11.38
C THR A 152 -19.26 6.95 -10.43
N PHE A 153 -18.29 6.03 -10.28
CA PHE A 153 -17.13 6.22 -9.41
C PHE A 153 -16.33 7.46 -9.81
N PHE A 154 -15.96 7.58 -11.08
CA PHE A 154 -15.17 8.71 -11.55
C PHE A 154 -15.97 10.02 -11.64
N GLN A 155 -17.28 9.95 -11.85
CA GLN A 155 -18.15 11.11 -11.70
C GLN A 155 -18.17 11.60 -10.26
N ALA A 156 -18.38 10.71 -9.28
CA ALA A 156 -18.39 11.05 -7.86
C ALA A 156 -17.05 11.65 -7.41
N LEU A 157 -15.91 11.13 -7.89
CA LEU A 157 -14.60 11.73 -7.64
C LEU A 157 -14.47 13.14 -8.22
N SER A 158 -15.02 13.38 -9.40
CA SER A 158 -14.97 14.69 -10.07
C SER A 158 -15.85 15.73 -9.39
N GLU A 159 -16.97 15.29 -8.80
CA GLU A 159 -17.90 16.12 -8.02
C GLU A 159 -17.35 16.43 -6.62
N CYS A 160 -16.71 15.45 -5.99
CA CYS A 160 -16.22 15.53 -4.61
C CYS A 160 -14.72 15.85 -4.59
N ARG A 161 -14.42 17.03 -5.18
CA ARG A 161 -13.07 17.58 -5.45
C ARG A 161 -12.16 17.75 -4.23
N GLU A 162 -12.69 17.60 -3.01
CA GLU A 162 -11.88 17.64 -1.79
C GLU A 162 -10.91 16.45 -1.66
N HIS A 163 -11.02 15.45 -2.53
CA HIS A 163 -10.22 14.22 -2.50
C HIS A 163 -9.18 14.08 -3.64
N PHE A 164 -9.10 15.06 -4.54
CA PHE A 164 -8.17 15.04 -5.67
C PHE A 164 -7.70 16.47 -5.97
N ILE A 165 -6.49 16.61 -6.50
CA ILE A 165 -5.97 17.92 -6.91
C ILE A 165 -6.18 18.08 -8.41
N PRO A 166 -7.22 18.82 -8.83
CA PRO A 166 -7.67 18.80 -10.22
C PRO A 166 -6.64 19.36 -11.19
N ASP A 167 -5.78 20.26 -10.72
CA ASP A 167 -4.89 21.03 -11.56
C ASP A 167 -3.73 21.66 -10.76
N ARG A 168 -2.81 22.28 -11.50
CA ARG A 168 -1.63 22.97 -10.95
C ARG A 168 -1.99 24.15 -10.05
N VAL A 169 -3.13 24.79 -10.25
CA VAL A 169 -3.57 25.94 -9.44
C VAL A 169 -3.99 25.46 -8.06
N ALA A 170 -4.82 24.42 -8.00
CA ALA A 170 -5.22 23.77 -6.75
C ALA A 170 -4.00 23.25 -5.97
N PHE A 171 -3.03 22.66 -6.67
CA PHE A 171 -1.77 22.23 -6.05
C PHE A 171 -1.04 23.40 -5.37
N GLN A 172 -0.86 24.52 -6.10
CA GLN A 172 -0.21 25.70 -5.56
C GLN A 172 -0.97 26.33 -4.39
N GLN A 173 -2.31 26.29 -4.43
CA GLN A 173 -3.16 26.78 -3.34
C GLN A 173 -2.97 25.96 -2.07
N VAL A 174 -2.98 24.63 -2.14
CA VAL A 174 -2.73 23.76 -0.98
C VAL A 174 -1.37 24.10 -0.34
N ARG A 175 -0.33 24.28 -1.15
CA ARG A 175 1.00 24.64 -0.64
C ARG A 175 1.07 26.03 -0.02
N ALA A 176 0.32 26.99 -0.54
CA ALA A 176 0.31 28.36 -0.04
C ALA A 176 -0.52 28.50 1.25
N GLN A 177 -1.57 27.69 1.40
CA GLN A 177 -2.55 27.81 2.48
C GLN A 177 -2.22 26.97 3.71
N HIS A 178 -1.36 25.95 3.58
CA HIS A 178 -1.05 25.02 4.66
C HIS A 178 0.44 25.03 5.03
N PRO A 179 0.79 24.83 6.32
CA PRO A 179 2.17 24.55 6.72
C PRO A 179 2.72 23.34 5.95
N PRO A 180 4.05 23.25 5.73
CA PRO A 180 4.64 22.19 4.88
C PRO A 180 4.20 20.77 5.21
N ALA A 181 4.17 20.40 6.50
CA ALA A 181 3.75 19.06 6.94
C ALA A 181 2.26 18.78 6.68
N ALA A 182 1.39 19.79 6.86
CA ALA A 182 -0.04 19.65 6.61
C ALA A 182 -0.35 19.61 5.11
N ALA A 183 0.33 20.45 4.33
CA ALA A 183 0.28 20.37 2.88
C ALA A 183 0.65 18.96 2.44
N GLN A 184 1.83 18.45 2.84
CA GLN A 184 2.32 17.12 2.50
C GLN A 184 1.33 15.99 2.82
N MET A 185 0.56 16.06 3.92
CA MET A 185 -0.46 15.05 4.21
C MET A 185 -1.66 15.10 3.26
N ILE A 186 -2.25 16.28 3.03
CA ILE A 186 -3.37 16.48 2.07
C ILE A 186 -2.96 15.97 0.69
N LEU A 187 -1.74 16.35 0.33
CA LEU A 187 -1.03 16.01 -0.88
C LEU A 187 -0.84 14.48 -0.99
N LYS A 188 -0.28 13.82 0.02
CA LYS A 188 -0.16 12.36 0.11
C LYS A 188 -1.50 11.64 -0.09
N ASP A 189 -2.56 12.11 0.54
CA ASP A 189 -3.88 11.47 0.44
C ASP A 189 -4.46 11.59 -0.99
N ALA A 190 -4.30 12.74 -1.65
CA ALA A 190 -4.70 12.93 -3.04
C ALA A 190 -3.96 11.96 -3.99
N PHE A 191 -2.67 11.71 -3.72
CA PHE A 191 -1.88 10.76 -4.50
C PHE A 191 -2.32 9.32 -4.33
N HIS A 192 -2.64 8.89 -3.11
CA HIS A 192 -3.16 7.54 -2.85
C HIS A 192 -4.36 7.24 -3.75
N ASN A 193 -5.23 8.23 -3.94
CA ASN A 193 -6.43 8.08 -4.75
C ASN A 193 -6.12 7.81 -6.23
N LEU A 194 -4.97 8.24 -6.75
CA LEU A 194 -4.55 7.98 -8.13
C LEU A 194 -4.43 6.49 -8.47
N PHE A 195 -4.17 5.65 -7.47
CA PHE A 195 -4.13 4.21 -7.67
C PHE A 195 -5.47 3.62 -8.13
N ALA A 196 -6.59 4.31 -7.89
CA ALA A 196 -7.88 3.91 -8.45
C ALA A 196 -7.91 4.03 -9.99
N TRP A 197 -7.36 5.11 -10.56
CA TRP A 197 -7.22 5.26 -12.02
C TRP A 197 -6.29 4.19 -12.60
N TYR A 198 -5.18 3.93 -11.90
CA TYR A 198 -4.24 2.88 -12.27
C TYR A 198 -4.92 1.50 -12.32
N ALA A 199 -5.66 1.14 -11.26
CA ALA A 199 -6.38 -0.12 -11.14
C ALA A 199 -7.47 -0.27 -12.21
N ALA A 200 -8.20 0.80 -12.51
CA ALA A 200 -9.21 0.86 -13.57
C ALA A 200 -8.61 0.88 -14.99
N GLY A 201 -7.28 0.95 -15.15
CA GLY A 201 -6.64 1.03 -16.46
C GLY A 201 -6.92 2.35 -17.20
N ARG A 202 -7.29 3.41 -16.46
CA ARG A 202 -7.54 4.74 -17.03
C ARG A 202 -6.29 5.60 -17.03
N GLU A 203 -6.30 6.62 -17.88
CA GLU A 203 -5.30 7.69 -17.85
C GLU A 203 -5.49 8.54 -16.59
N VAL A 204 -4.38 8.91 -15.95
CA VAL A 204 -4.38 9.79 -14.79
C VAL A 204 -4.46 11.23 -15.27
N PRO A 205 -5.47 12.02 -14.88
CA PRO A 205 -5.55 13.43 -15.26
C PRO A 205 -4.33 14.19 -14.70
N GLU A 206 -3.78 15.12 -15.48
CA GLU A 206 -2.62 15.94 -15.07
C GLU A 206 -1.41 15.10 -14.60
N LEU A 207 -1.19 13.90 -15.16
CA LEU A 207 -0.06 13.02 -14.78
C LEU A 207 1.29 13.76 -14.68
N PRO A 208 1.67 14.69 -15.60
CA PRO A 208 2.89 15.48 -15.45
C PRO A 208 2.98 16.30 -14.16
N LEU A 209 1.87 16.89 -13.68
CA LEU A 209 1.82 17.62 -12.42
C LEU A 209 2.13 16.71 -11.23
N TYR A 210 1.58 15.50 -11.24
CA TYR A 210 1.79 14.52 -10.19
C TYR A 210 3.22 13.96 -10.18
N ILE A 211 3.83 13.80 -11.36
CA ILE A 211 5.26 13.47 -11.49
C ILE A 211 6.12 14.59 -10.91
N ASP A 212 5.89 15.85 -11.30
CA ASP A 212 6.63 17.00 -10.79
C ASP A 212 6.66 17.04 -9.27
N TRP A 213 5.50 16.75 -8.67
CA TRP A 213 5.30 16.86 -7.25
C TRP A 213 5.84 15.65 -6.49
N VAL A 214 5.60 14.40 -6.92
CA VAL A 214 6.17 13.25 -6.20
C VAL A 214 7.71 13.35 -6.17
N LEU A 215 8.33 13.82 -7.26
CA LEU A 215 9.76 14.10 -7.32
C LEU A 215 10.19 15.21 -6.34
N HIS A 216 9.35 16.23 -6.13
CA HIS A 216 9.60 17.30 -5.15
C HIS A 216 9.54 16.80 -3.69
N GLU A 217 8.76 15.77 -3.41
CA GLU A 217 8.58 15.19 -2.07
C GLU A 217 9.72 14.24 -1.66
N GLN A 218 10.68 14.00 -2.57
CA GLN A 218 11.91 13.29 -2.22
C GLN A 218 12.86 14.22 -1.48
N ASP A 219 13.19 13.87 -0.24
CA ASP A 219 14.12 14.64 0.58
C ASP A 219 15.56 14.51 0.08
N GLU A 220 16.48 15.23 0.72
CA GLU A 220 17.92 15.18 0.41
C GLU A 220 18.51 13.77 0.62
N ASN A 221 17.95 12.99 1.53
CA ASN A 221 18.38 11.62 1.83
C ASN A 221 17.84 10.60 0.82
N GLY A 222 17.01 11.00 -0.14
CA GLY A 222 16.44 10.11 -1.16
C GLY A 222 15.14 9.42 -0.73
N LEU A 223 14.58 9.73 0.44
CA LEU A 223 13.34 9.15 0.93
C LEU A 223 12.15 10.07 0.59
N PHE A 224 11.00 9.47 0.32
CA PHE A 224 9.78 10.19 -0.03
C PHE A 224 8.92 10.38 1.21
N PHE A 225 8.24 11.52 1.30
CA PHE A 225 7.18 11.77 2.29
C PHE A 225 7.59 11.46 3.74
N GLN A 226 8.77 11.93 4.18
CA GLN A 226 9.26 11.64 5.52
C GLN A 226 8.38 12.27 6.60
N GLU A 227 7.77 11.43 7.44
CA GLU A 227 7.01 11.83 8.62
C GLU A 227 7.94 12.07 9.82
N GLY A 228 9.00 12.87 9.64
CA GLY A 228 10.01 13.12 10.67
C GLY A 228 10.90 11.91 11.01
N THR A 229 10.87 10.87 10.19
CA THR A 229 11.70 9.66 10.33
C THR A 229 12.71 9.56 9.21
N ARG A 230 13.98 9.35 9.55
CA ARG A 230 15.07 9.08 8.59
C ARG A 230 15.03 7.67 7.98
N ALA A 231 13.91 6.96 8.11
CA ALA A 231 13.76 5.58 7.70
C ALA A 231 12.62 5.45 6.68
N PRO A 232 12.69 4.46 5.76
CA PRO A 232 11.57 4.09 4.92
C PRO A 232 10.34 3.74 5.75
N VAL A 233 9.20 4.30 5.40
CA VAL A 233 7.86 3.98 5.94
C VAL A 233 6.89 3.79 4.78
N TYR A 234 5.61 3.51 5.05
CA TYR A 234 4.63 3.29 3.98
C TYR A 234 4.56 4.43 2.96
N SER A 235 4.61 5.68 3.43
CA SER A 235 4.62 6.83 2.52
C SER A 235 5.80 6.81 1.54
N HIS A 236 6.97 6.32 1.94
CA HIS A 236 8.10 6.15 1.03
C HIS A 236 7.82 5.11 -0.06
N MET A 237 7.22 3.98 0.33
CA MET A 237 6.80 2.93 -0.58
C MET A 237 5.74 3.44 -1.58
N ASP A 238 4.79 4.26 -1.13
CA ASP A 238 3.78 4.88 -1.99
C ASP A 238 4.45 5.80 -3.03
N GLY A 239 5.40 6.64 -2.61
CA GLY A 239 6.17 7.51 -3.50
C GLY A 239 7.02 6.75 -4.52
N MET A 240 7.71 5.70 -4.08
CA MET A 240 8.47 4.81 -4.97
C MET A 240 7.56 4.16 -6.02
N GLN A 241 6.42 3.63 -5.60
CA GLN A 241 5.46 3.02 -6.51
C GLN A 241 4.95 4.04 -7.53
N MET A 242 4.58 5.25 -7.11
CA MET A 242 4.09 6.26 -8.02
C MET A 242 5.13 6.66 -9.07
N VAL A 243 6.37 6.93 -8.68
CA VAL A 243 7.43 7.28 -9.64
C VAL A 243 7.61 6.17 -10.67
N VAL A 244 7.63 4.91 -10.24
CA VAL A 244 7.78 3.75 -11.12
C VAL A 244 6.57 3.54 -12.03
N GLU A 245 5.34 3.57 -11.50
CA GLU A 245 4.13 3.37 -12.31
C GLU A 245 3.88 4.53 -13.28
N PHE A 246 4.16 5.76 -12.87
CA PHE A 246 3.92 6.95 -13.70
C PHE A 246 4.97 7.07 -14.81
N SER A 247 6.25 6.80 -14.51
CA SER A 247 7.31 6.78 -15.53
C SER A 247 7.12 5.69 -16.59
N GLN A 248 6.39 4.61 -16.28
CA GLN A 248 6.03 3.58 -17.28
C GLN A 248 4.92 4.02 -18.25
N ARG A 249 4.23 5.12 -17.97
CA ARG A 249 3.08 5.61 -18.75
C ARG A 249 3.38 6.87 -19.56
N THR A 250 4.51 7.53 -19.32
CA THR A 250 4.92 8.73 -20.03
C THR A 250 6.43 8.92 -19.96
N ASP A 251 7.00 9.52 -21.00
CA ASP A 251 8.43 9.91 -21.04
C ASP A 251 8.70 11.22 -20.28
N TYR A 252 7.65 11.90 -19.79
CA TYR A 252 7.78 13.16 -19.06
C TYR A 252 8.68 12.99 -17.83
N ARG A 253 9.80 13.72 -17.83
CA ARG A 253 10.84 13.66 -16.78
C ARG A 253 11.38 12.25 -16.49
N GLY A 254 11.37 11.35 -17.49
CA GLY A 254 11.82 9.96 -17.32
C GLY A 254 13.22 9.84 -16.71
N GLY A 255 14.17 10.70 -17.09
CA GLY A 255 15.52 10.74 -16.49
C GLY A 255 15.50 11.10 -15.00
N ASP A 256 14.68 12.06 -14.60
CA ASP A 256 14.55 12.46 -13.19
C ASP A 256 13.83 11.38 -12.37
N CYS A 257 12.87 10.68 -12.96
CA CYS A 257 12.23 9.52 -12.34
C CYS A 257 13.22 8.40 -12.08
N CYS A 258 14.08 8.07 -13.05
CA CYS A 258 15.14 7.07 -12.86
C CYS A 258 16.11 7.49 -11.73
N GLN A 259 16.58 8.74 -11.75
CA GLN A 259 17.47 9.26 -10.69
C GLN A 259 16.81 9.24 -9.32
N ALA A 260 15.52 9.59 -9.23
CA ALA A 260 14.80 9.55 -7.96
C ALA A 260 14.69 8.10 -7.43
N VAL A 261 14.41 7.13 -8.30
CA VAL A 261 14.37 5.72 -7.93
C VAL A 261 15.75 5.21 -7.49
N GLU A 262 16.83 5.61 -8.18
CA GLU A 262 18.21 5.30 -7.79
C GLU A 262 18.53 5.86 -6.40
N ARG A 263 18.23 7.14 -6.15
CA ARG A 263 18.42 7.77 -4.83
C ARG A 263 17.63 7.07 -3.73
N GLY A 264 16.40 6.66 -3.99
CA GLY A 264 15.58 5.92 -3.03
C GLY A 264 16.16 4.54 -2.70
N LEU A 265 16.64 3.83 -3.73
CA LEU A 265 17.33 2.54 -3.56
C LEU A 265 18.63 2.71 -2.76
N GLU A 266 19.45 3.71 -3.10
CA GLU A 266 20.67 4.02 -2.36
C GLU A 266 20.40 4.37 -0.90
N ALA A 267 19.34 5.14 -0.61
CA ALA A 267 18.93 5.47 0.75
C ALA A 267 18.61 4.23 1.58
N VAL A 268 17.82 3.30 1.02
CA VAL A 268 17.49 2.01 1.65
C VAL A 268 18.72 1.16 1.87
N LEU A 269 19.64 1.11 0.90
CA LEU A 269 20.85 0.30 1.00
C LEU A 269 21.87 0.88 1.97
N ALA A 270 22.09 2.20 1.94
CA ALA A 270 22.95 2.90 2.89
C ALA A 270 22.45 2.71 4.32
N ALA A 271 21.13 2.78 4.51
CA ALA A 271 20.53 2.39 5.77
C ALA A 271 20.88 0.92 6.09
N SER A 272 20.65 -0.03 5.17
CA SER A 272 20.85 -1.48 5.43
C SER A 272 22.29 -1.88 5.81
N ASN A 273 23.28 -1.10 5.37
CA ASN A 273 24.71 -1.29 5.67
C ASN A 273 25.16 -0.63 6.98
N SER A 274 24.28 0.11 7.65
CA SER A 274 24.57 0.75 8.92
C SER A 274 23.74 0.12 10.03
N GLU A 275 24.18 0.22 11.29
CA GLU A 275 23.34 -0.06 12.46
C GLU A 275 21.98 0.67 12.42
N PHE A 276 21.84 1.70 11.57
CA PHE A 276 20.70 2.59 11.47
C PHE A 276 19.42 1.94 10.92
N PHE A 277 19.50 1.09 9.90
CA PHE A 277 18.33 0.35 9.39
C PHE A 277 17.76 -0.64 10.40
N TRP A 278 18.66 -1.23 11.19
CA TRP A 278 18.34 -2.15 12.27
C TRP A 278 17.76 -1.45 13.51
N ARG A 279 17.81 -0.10 13.56
CA ARG A 279 17.19 0.72 14.62
C ARG A 279 15.79 1.23 14.27
N THR A 280 15.27 0.94 13.07
CA THR A 280 13.90 1.33 12.69
C THR A 280 12.87 0.81 13.69
N GLY A 281 13.16 -0.34 14.30
CA GLY A 281 12.37 -0.92 15.38
C GLY A 281 10.93 -1.19 14.95
N ARG A 282 10.63 -1.24 13.64
CA ARG A 282 9.28 -1.41 13.11
C ARG A 282 9.25 -2.32 11.89
N VAL A 283 8.33 -3.28 11.88
CA VAL A 283 8.19 -4.26 10.78
C VAL A 283 7.75 -3.61 9.46
N HIS A 284 6.89 -2.59 9.48
CA HIS A 284 6.45 -1.91 8.26
C HIS A 284 7.59 -1.17 7.55
N SER A 285 8.59 -0.68 8.28
CA SER A 285 9.77 -0.05 7.67
C SER A 285 10.61 -1.07 6.90
N LEU A 286 10.66 -2.31 7.40
CA LEU A 286 11.29 -3.42 6.71
C LEU A 286 10.53 -3.79 5.44
N LEU A 287 9.19 -3.81 5.48
CA LEU A 287 8.35 -4.01 4.30
C LEU A 287 8.56 -2.90 3.26
N ALA A 288 8.49 -1.63 3.67
CA ALA A 288 8.70 -0.48 2.78
C ALA A 288 10.07 -0.57 2.07
N SER A 289 11.10 -1.00 2.79
CA SER A 289 12.44 -1.20 2.23
C SER A 289 12.49 -2.30 1.19
N CYS A 290 11.84 -3.45 1.45
CA CYS A 290 11.75 -4.54 0.48
C CYS A 290 11.00 -4.10 -0.78
N GLU A 291 9.92 -3.34 -0.62
CA GLU A 291 9.15 -2.80 -1.73
C GLU A 291 9.93 -1.77 -2.54
N THR A 292 10.72 -0.90 -1.91
CA THR A 292 11.62 0.02 -2.64
C THR A 292 12.54 -0.74 -3.58
N VAL A 293 13.15 -1.84 -3.11
CA VAL A 293 14.03 -2.66 -3.95
C VAL A 293 13.23 -3.35 -5.08
N ALA A 294 12.05 -3.90 -4.77
CA ALA A 294 11.19 -4.54 -5.76
C ALA A 294 10.71 -3.56 -6.85
N GLN A 295 10.34 -2.33 -6.46
CA GLN A 295 9.92 -1.29 -7.39
C GLN A 295 11.08 -0.79 -8.25
N ALA A 296 12.25 -0.55 -7.63
CA ALA A 296 13.45 -0.14 -8.36
C ALA A 296 13.84 -1.16 -9.43
N ALA A 297 13.68 -2.46 -9.15
CA ALA A 297 13.97 -3.52 -10.12
C ALA A 297 13.09 -3.50 -11.38
N ARG A 298 11.91 -2.88 -11.32
CA ARG A 298 11.02 -2.74 -12.49
C ARG A 298 11.46 -1.64 -13.44
N LEU A 299 12.09 -0.58 -12.92
CA LEU A 299 12.52 0.58 -13.70
C LEU A 299 14.01 0.52 -14.07
N LEU A 300 14.88 0.14 -13.15
CA LEU A 300 16.34 0.11 -13.30
C LEU A 300 16.85 -1.24 -13.82
N ARG A 301 16.43 -1.64 -15.02
CA ARG A 301 16.85 -2.93 -15.61
C ARG A 301 18.37 -3.00 -15.79
N GLY A 302 18.99 -4.06 -15.27
CA GLY A 302 20.44 -4.27 -15.34
C GLY A 302 21.26 -3.51 -14.30
N HIS A 303 20.61 -2.85 -13.34
CA HIS A 303 21.30 -2.32 -12.18
C HIS A 303 21.65 -3.49 -11.22
N PRO A 304 22.91 -3.70 -10.80
CA PRO A 304 23.33 -4.87 -10.03
C PRO A 304 22.55 -5.12 -8.73
N LEU A 305 21.94 -4.06 -8.18
CA LEU A 305 21.16 -4.12 -6.94
C LEU A 305 19.66 -4.43 -7.17
N ALA A 306 19.21 -4.34 -8.42
CA ALA A 306 17.86 -4.69 -8.88
C ALA A 306 17.73 -6.14 -9.40
N GLU A 307 18.85 -6.85 -9.59
CA GLU A 307 18.89 -8.18 -10.24
C GLU A 307 18.42 -9.35 -9.35
N GLY A 308 17.92 -9.08 -8.14
CA GLY A 308 17.32 -10.10 -7.29
C GLY A 308 15.90 -10.49 -7.71
N PRO A 309 15.40 -11.70 -7.37
CA PRO A 309 14.03 -12.13 -7.62
C PRO A 309 13.05 -11.47 -6.62
N TRP A 310 13.05 -10.14 -6.57
CA TRP A 310 12.18 -9.35 -5.69
C TRP A 310 10.76 -9.37 -6.25
N ARG A 311 9.78 -9.70 -5.40
CA ARG A 311 8.36 -9.64 -5.76
C ARG A 311 7.74 -8.38 -5.19
N CYS A 312 7.02 -7.63 -6.02
CA CYS A 312 6.30 -6.42 -5.62
C CYS A 312 4.97 -6.81 -4.97
N VAL A 313 4.74 -6.43 -3.71
CA VAL A 313 3.47 -6.71 -3.00
C VAL A 313 2.40 -5.69 -3.31
N TRP A 314 2.75 -4.54 -3.89
CA TRP A 314 1.78 -3.55 -4.38
C TRP A 314 1.24 -3.80 -5.78
N ASP A 315 1.66 -4.89 -6.42
CA ASP A 315 1.12 -5.30 -7.71
C ASP A 315 -0.40 -5.51 -7.64
N LEU A 316 -1.17 -5.01 -8.61
CA LEU A 316 -2.64 -5.13 -8.64
C LEU A 316 -3.13 -6.57 -8.52
N ARG A 317 -2.33 -7.56 -8.97
CA ARG A 317 -2.67 -8.98 -8.87
C ARG A 317 -2.77 -9.45 -7.40
N MET A 318 -2.09 -8.76 -6.49
CA MET A 318 -2.15 -9.04 -5.04
C MET A 318 -3.45 -8.54 -4.39
N TRP A 319 -4.24 -7.72 -5.09
CA TRP A 319 -5.50 -7.17 -4.59
C TRP A 319 -6.71 -7.99 -5.00
N HIS A 320 -6.50 -9.17 -5.61
CA HIS A 320 -7.58 -10.01 -6.09
C HIS A 320 -8.35 -10.68 -4.95
N LEU A 321 -9.64 -10.39 -4.88
CA LEU A 321 -10.64 -11.07 -4.07
C LEU A 321 -11.40 -12.07 -4.95
N GLY A 322 -11.50 -13.33 -4.53
CA GLY A 322 -12.18 -14.36 -5.31
C GLY A 322 -13.68 -14.08 -5.48
N GLU A 323 -14.25 -14.44 -6.63
CA GLU A 323 -15.63 -14.09 -7.03
C GLU A 323 -16.70 -14.46 -5.99
N THR A 324 -16.54 -15.59 -5.31
CA THR A 324 -17.48 -16.07 -4.28
C THR A 324 -17.51 -15.22 -3.00
N HIS A 325 -16.59 -14.25 -2.88
CA HIS A 325 -16.39 -13.40 -1.70
C HIS A 325 -16.88 -11.96 -1.88
N PHE A 326 -17.30 -11.56 -3.09
CA PHE A 326 -17.77 -10.19 -3.37
C PHE A 326 -19.13 -9.90 -2.76
N LEU A 327 -20.19 -10.52 -3.29
CA LEU A 327 -21.57 -10.29 -2.90
C LEU A 327 -22.38 -11.57 -3.16
N GLY A 328 -23.36 -11.82 -2.30
CA GLY A 328 -24.38 -12.85 -2.50
C GLY A 328 -25.75 -12.29 -2.19
#